data_AF-A0A1S9V8K3-F1
#
_entry.id   AF-A0A1S9V8K3-F1
#
_cell.length_a   1.000
_cell.length_b   1.000
_cell.length_c   1.000
_cell.angle_alpha   90.00
_cell.angle_beta   90.00
_cell.angle_gamma   90.00
#
_symmetry.space_group_name_H-M   'P 1'
#
loop_
_entity.id
_entity.type
_entity.pdbx_description
1 polymer ?
#
loop_
_entity_poly.entity_id
_entity_poly.type
_entity_poly.pdbx_seq_one_letter_code
_entity_poly.pdbx_strand_id
1 'polypeptide(L)'
;MKYCSKCGKANDENSKFCSNCGEAFGPNNQEVLNQNENIKSIKDESITISNKDIPGFKKQIFIVATIIALLFTYSMIDMWKKHQDQVAHEKLQLEKKKKEEEELNKKNKELDDAENKAKFVINRMKNELDGTSEVRYDKDTKIIKVENLFRMKYPNDLGKKAIEDMVAPFLRDAKDLKEQSPDHSYKIEFYYKNDPQNKYIIITDGNFLGGEWYKYLAGQAVKQIF
;
A
#
# COMPACT_ATOMS: atom_id res chain seq x y z
N MET A 1 32.82 -25.65 -10.87
CA MET A 1 31.36 -25.73 -10.62
C MET A 1 30.90 -27.16 -10.87
N LYS A 2 29.84 -27.64 -10.22
CA LYS A 2 29.30 -28.99 -10.45
C LYS A 2 27.83 -28.99 -10.85
N TYR A 3 27.44 -29.95 -11.66
CA TYR A 3 26.06 -30.06 -12.17
C TYR A 3 25.31 -31.14 -11.41
N CYS A 4 24.05 -30.87 -11.08
CA CYS A 4 23.18 -31.86 -10.46
C CYS A 4 22.85 -32.98 -11.45
N SER A 5 23.10 -34.24 -11.09
CA SER A 5 22.75 -35.42 -11.89
C SER A 5 21.25 -35.57 -12.13
N LYS A 6 20.43 -35.00 -11.25
CA LYS A 6 18.96 -35.12 -11.29
C LYS A 6 18.26 -34.00 -12.04
N CYS A 7 18.73 -32.75 -11.92
CA CYS A 7 18.08 -31.59 -12.56
C CYS A 7 18.98 -30.77 -13.50
N GLY A 8 20.24 -31.16 -13.68
CA GLY A 8 21.16 -30.51 -14.62
C GLY A 8 21.61 -29.09 -14.24
N LYS A 9 21.17 -28.55 -13.09
CA LYS A 9 21.51 -27.18 -12.68
C LYS A 9 22.95 -27.09 -12.15
N ALA A 10 23.65 -26.02 -12.52
CA ALA A 10 24.97 -25.70 -12.00
C ALA A 10 24.87 -25.28 -10.52
N ASN A 11 25.79 -25.77 -9.70
CA ASN A 11 25.93 -25.47 -8.29
C ASN A 11 27.40 -25.17 -7.97
N ASP A 12 27.62 -24.49 -6.84
CA ASP A 12 28.94 -24.24 -6.30
C ASP A 12 29.67 -25.56 -6.00
N GLU A 13 31.00 -25.60 -6.19
CA GLU A 13 31.80 -26.82 -6.00
C GLU A 13 31.67 -27.38 -4.58
N ASN A 14 31.52 -26.50 -3.58
CA ASN A 14 31.43 -26.87 -2.17
C ASN A 14 29.99 -27.19 -1.72
N SER A 15 28.99 -27.11 -2.60
CA SER A 15 27.60 -27.38 -2.25
C SER A 15 27.40 -28.85 -1.86
N LYS A 16 26.94 -29.15 -0.65
CA LYS A 16 26.62 -30.54 -0.23
C LYS A 16 25.32 -31.06 -0.87
N PHE A 17 24.41 -30.15 -1.23
CA PHE A 17 23.11 -30.46 -1.84
C PHE A 17 22.84 -29.53 -3.01
N CYS A 18 22.01 -29.96 -3.96
CA CYS A 18 21.56 -29.12 -5.07
C CYS A 18 20.60 -28.04 -4.57
N SER A 19 20.94 -26.77 -4.83
CA SER A 19 20.11 -25.60 -4.51
C SER A 19 18.72 -25.61 -5.12
N ASN A 20 18.49 -26.40 -6.18
CA ASN A 20 17.26 -26.40 -6.94
C ASN A 20 16.32 -27.57 -6.60
N CYS A 21 16.86 -28.75 -6.33
CA CYS A 21 16.04 -29.96 -6.12
C CYS A 21 16.40 -30.74 -4.85
N GLY A 22 17.35 -30.25 -4.05
CA GLY A 22 17.73 -30.86 -2.77
C GLY A 22 18.55 -32.16 -2.87
N GLU A 23 18.93 -32.60 -4.07
CA GLU A 23 19.70 -33.83 -4.27
C GLU A 23 21.09 -33.71 -3.62
N ALA A 24 21.49 -34.72 -2.83
CA ALA A 24 22.80 -34.73 -2.19
C ALA A 24 23.90 -35.01 -3.22
N PHE A 25 24.94 -34.19 -3.21
CA PHE A 25 26.17 -34.51 -3.94
C PHE A 25 26.96 -35.50 -3.09
N GLY A 26 26.89 -36.79 -3.44
CA GLY A 26 27.51 -37.87 -2.68
C GLY A 26 28.99 -37.59 -2.35
N PRO A 27 29.47 -37.94 -1.15
CA PRO A 27 30.88 -37.81 -0.81
C PRO A 27 31.68 -38.81 -1.64
N ASN A 28 32.69 -38.32 -2.36
CA ASN A 28 33.77 -39.15 -2.89
C ASN A 28 34.62 -39.66 -1.72
N ASN A 29 34.12 -40.64 -0.97
CA ASN A 29 34.95 -41.54 -0.21
C ASN A 29 35.12 -42.81 -1.03
N GLN A 30 36.19 -42.85 -1.85
CA GLN A 30 36.90 -44.10 -2.05
C GLN A 30 37.55 -44.47 -0.71
N GLU A 31 36.76 -45.03 0.21
CA GLU A 31 37.32 -45.83 1.29
C GLU A 31 37.53 -47.24 0.75
N VAL A 32 38.82 -47.53 0.55
CA VAL A 32 39.39 -48.84 0.41
C VAL A 32 38.93 -49.70 1.58
N LEU A 33 38.02 -50.65 1.32
CA LEU A 33 37.88 -51.85 2.13
C LEU A 33 38.52 -53.00 1.36
N ASN A 34 39.84 -53.09 1.50
CA ASN A 34 40.57 -54.33 1.30
C ASN A 34 40.13 -55.30 2.39
N GLN A 35 39.23 -56.22 2.06
CA GLN A 35 39.17 -57.52 2.71
C GLN A 35 39.29 -58.59 1.63
N ASN A 36 40.54 -59.01 1.42
CA ASN A 36 40.86 -60.27 0.80
C ASN A 36 40.50 -61.40 1.77
N GLU A 37 39.27 -61.92 1.70
CA GLU A 37 39.00 -63.30 2.10
C GLU A 37 38.00 -63.93 1.10
N ASN A 38 38.58 -64.67 0.15
CA ASN A 38 38.06 -65.91 -0.42
C ASN A 38 36.52 -66.06 -0.53
N ILE A 39 35.91 -65.41 -1.52
CA ILE A 39 34.53 -65.70 -1.93
C ILE A 39 34.52 -67.03 -2.69
N LYS A 40 34.31 -68.13 -1.97
CA LYS A 40 33.65 -69.31 -2.53
C LYS A 40 32.20 -68.93 -2.81
N SER A 41 31.81 -69.05 -4.08
CA SER A 41 30.43 -69.01 -4.59
C SER A 41 29.41 -69.53 -3.58
N ILE A 42 28.61 -68.62 -3.02
CA ILE A 42 27.32 -68.96 -2.40
C ILE A 42 26.29 -68.64 -3.47
N LYS A 43 25.71 -69.70 -4.02
CA LYS A 43 24.56 -69.68 -4.91
C LYS A 43 23.46 -68.79 -4.32
N ASP A 44 22.73 -68.13 -5.21
CA ASP A 44 21.40 -67.58 -4.95
C ASP A 44 20.53 -68.66 -4.30
N GLU A 45 20.50 -68.66 -2.97
CA GLU A 45 19.49 -69.35 -2.20
C GLU A 45 18.43 -68.30 -1.90
N SER A 46 17.40 -68.29 -2.74
CA SER A 46 16.16 -67.58 -2.46
C SER A 46 15.72 -67.94 -1.05
N ILE A 47 15.77 -66.96 -0.13
CA ILE A 47 15.17 -67.08 1.20
C ILE A 47 13.67 -67.20 0.96
N THR A 48 13.24 -68.45 0.77
CA THR A 48 11.85 -68.83 0.80
C THR A 48 11.50 -68.80 2.28
N ILE A 49 10.91 -67.70 2.73
CA ILE A 49 10.31 -67.62 4.07
C ILE A 49 9.15 -68.61 4.05
N SER A 50 9.46 -69.87 4.40
CA SER A 50 8.47 -70.90 4.64
C SER A 50 7.69 -70.44 5.87
N ASN A 51 6.44 -70.02 5.64
CA ASN A 51 5.44 -69.86 6.69
C ASN A 51 5.19 -71.25 7.30
N LYS A 52 6.09 -71.68 8.20
CA LYS A 52 5.80 -72.74 9.15
C LYS A 52 5.14 -72.10 10.34
N ASP A 53 3.91 -72.54 10.57
CA ASP A 53 2.98 -72.06 11.58
C ASP A 53 3.63 -71.92 12.97
N ILE A 54 3.88 -70.67 13.38
CA ILE A 54 4.06 -70.29 14.78
C ILE A 54 2.74 -69.63 15.21
N PRO A 55 1.90 -70.30 16.02
CA PRO A 55 0.62 -69.76 16.45
C PRO A 55 0.86 -68.62 17.46
N GLY A 56 0.95 -67.39 16.95
CA GLY A 56 1.12 -66.18 17.77
C GLY A 56 1.68 -64.98 17.01
N PHE A 57 2.50 -65.21 15.99
CA PHE A 57 3.24 -64.13 15.31
C PHE A 57 2.36 -63.26 14.39
N LYS A 58 1.31 -63.86 13.75
CA LYS A 58 0.34 -63.11 12.93
C LYS A 58 -0.44 -62.06 13.73
N LYS A 59 -0.74 -62.33 15.01
CA LYS A 59 -1.43 -61.38 15.89
C LYS A 59 -0.51 -60.21 16.28
N GLN A 60 0.78 -60.46 16.52
CA GLN A 60 1.74 -59.41 16.88
C GLN A 60 2.04 -58.45 15.71
N ILE A 61 2.22 -58.97 14.50
CA ILE A 61 2.40 -58.11 13.30
C ILE A 61 1.17 -57.22 13.07
N PHE A 62 -0.04 -57.76 13.27
CA PHE A 62 -1.27 -56.99 13.12
C PHE A 62 -1.35 -55.85 14.15
N ILE A 63 -1.01 -56.11 15.41
CA ILE A 63 -0.99 -55.09 16.47
C ILE A 63 0.00 -53.97 16.14
N VAL A 64 1.23 -54.30 15.74
CA VAL A 64 2.25 -53.30 15.38
C VAL A 64 1.83 -52.47 14.17
N ALA A 65 1.28 -53.11 13.12
CA ALA A 65 0.77 -52.40 11.95
C ALA A 65 -0.39 -51.45 12.29
N THR A 66 -1.27 -51.85 13.21
CA THR A 66 -2.41 -51.02 13.65
C THR A 66 -1.93 -49.79 14.42
N ILE A 67 -0.93 -49.94 15.31
CA ILE A 67 -0.33 -48.82 16.05
C ILE A 67 0.35 -47.84 15.10
N ILE A 68 1.12 -48.34 14.13
CA ILE A 68 1.78 -47.49 13.13
C ILE A 68 0.74 -46.72 12.30
N ALA A 69 -0.32 -47.39 11.83
CA ALA A 69 -1.39 -46.74 11.08
C ALA A 69 -2.07 -45.62 11.89
N LEU A 70 -2.31 -45.83 13.19
CA LEU A 70 -2.88 -44.81 14.08
C LEU A 70 -1.95 -43.61 14.29
N LEU A 71 -0.64 -43.83 14.39
CA LEU A 71 0.35 -42.74 14.49
C LEU A 71 0.41 -41.91 13.19
N PHE A 72 0.37 -42.58 12.03
CA PHE A 72 0.34 -41.89 10.74
C PHE A 72 -0.94 -41.08 10.53
N THR A 73 -2.11 -41.63 10.88
CA THR A 73 -3.37 -40.86 10.77
C THR A 73 -3.39 -39.67 11.73
N TYR A 74 -2.88 -39.84 12.96
CA TYR A 74 -2.76 -38.73 13.91
C TYR A 74 -1.82 -37.62 13.41
N SER A 75 -0.65 -37.97 12.85
CA SER A 75 0.30 -37.01 12.27
C SER A 75 -0.29 -36.25 11.09
N MET A 76 -1.09 -36.91 10.25
CA MET A 76 -1.74 -36.28 9.09
C MET A 76 -2.83 -35.29 9.53
N ILE A 77 -3.56 -35.58 10.62
CA ILE A 77 -4.60 -34.70 11.15
C ILE A 77 -4.02 -33.40 11.72
N ASP A 78 -2.92 -33.48 12.50
CA ASP A 78 -2.28 -32.28 13.07
C ASP A 78 -1.70 -31.36 11.98
N MET A 79 -1.05 -31.94 10.97
CA MET A 79 -0.52 -31.18 9.83
C MET A 79 -1.65 -30.53 9.00
N TRP A 80 -2.76 -31.24 8.80
CA TRP A 80 -3.92 -30.71 8.07
C TRP A 80 -4.59 -29.55 8.81
N LYS A 81 -4.72 -29.65 10.14
CA LYS A 81 -5.29 -28.58 10.98
C LYS A 81 -4.44 -27.30 10.92
N LYS A 82 -3.11 -27.43 11.03
CA LYS A 82 -2.18 -26.29 10.90
C LYS A 82 -2.27 -25.63 9.53
N HIS A 83 -2.40 -26.42 8.46
CA HIS A 83 -2.57 -25.89 7.12
C HIS A 83 -3.90 -25.15 6.96
N GLN A 84 -5.00 -25.66 7.53
CA GLN A 84 -6.29 -24.98 7.51
C GLN A 84 -6.24 -23.63 8.25
N ASP A 85 -5.61 -23.59 9.43
CA ASP A 85 -5.47 -22.35 10.20
C ASP A 85 -4.63 -21.32 9.45
N GLN A 86 -3.54 -21.75 8.81
CA GLN A 86 -2.71 -20.87 7.98
C GLN A 86 -3.48 -20.33 6.77
N VAL A 87 -4.21 -21.18 6.05
CA VAL A 87 -5.04 -20.77 4.91
C VAL A 87 -6.15 -19.82 5.35
N ALA A 88 -6.76 -20.05 6.51
CA ALA A 88 -7.78 -19.15 7.06
C ALA A 88 -7.18 -17.77 7.40
N HIS A 89 -6.00 -17.73 8.01
CA HIS A 89 -5.31 -16.49 8.33
C HIS A 89 -4.87 -15.72 7.07
N GLU A 90 -4.32 -16.40 6.06
CA GLU A 90 -3.94 -15.78 4.78
C GLU A 90 -5.16 -15.21 4.05
N LYS A 91 -6.28 -15.93 4.01
CA LYS A 91 -7.54 -15.42 3.44
C LYS A 91 -8.03 -14.17 4.15
N LEU A 92 -7.98 -14.16 5.49
CA LEU A 92 -8.39 -13.01 6.29
C LEU A 92 -7.48 -11.80 6.07
N GLN A 93 -6.17 -12.01 5.97
CA GLN A 93 -5.23 -10.94 5.63
C GLN A 93 -5.45 -10.41 4.21
N LEU A 94 -5.72 -11.29 3.25
CA LEU A 94 -6.01 -10.90 1.87
C LEU A 94 -7.30 -10.08 1.78
N GLU A 95 -8.34 -10.46 2.53
CA GLU A 95 -9.59 -9.71 2.57
C GLU A 95 -9.41 -8.32 3.22
N LYS A 96 -8.61 -8.23 4.29
CA LYS A 96 -8.25 -6.93 4.90
C LYS A 96 -7.52 -6.03 3.91
N LYS A 97 -6.50 -6.55 3.21
CA LYS A 97 -5.76 -5.80 2.19
C LYS A 97 -6.66 -5.32 1.05
N LYS A 98 -7.59 -6.15 0.59
CA LYS A 98 -8.57 -5.76 -0.44
C LYS A 98 -9.48 -4.63 0.03
N LYS A 99 -9.95 -4.66 1.28
CA LYS A 99 -10.76 -3.58 1.86
C LYS A 99 -9.97 -2.27 1.98
N GLU A 100 -8.72 -2.35 2.43
CA GLU A 100 -7.82 -1.19 2.52
C GLU A 100 -7.54 -0.58 1.14
N GLU A 101 -7.31 -1.42 0.12
CA GLU A 101 -7.10 -0.98 -1.27
C GLU A 101 -8.36 -0.36 -1.87
N GLU A 102 -9.54 -0.93 -1.62
CA GLU A 102 -10.82 -0.37 -2.07
C GLU A 102 -11.10 0.99 -1.42
N GLU A 103 -10.84 1.14 -0.12
CA GLU A 103 -10.97 2.42 0.58
C GLU A 103 -9.99 3.47 0.04
N LEU A 104 -8.74 3.07 -0.24
CA LEU A 104 -7.73 3.94 -0.84
C LEU A 104 -8.15 4.38 -2.25
N ASN A 105 -8.64 3.46 -3.08
CA ASN A 105 -9.13 3.77 -4.43
C ASN A 105 -10.33 4.72 -4.38
N LYS A 106 -11.24 4.53 -3.43
CA LYS A 106 -12.36 5.44 -3.21
C LYS A 106 -11.87 6.85 -2.83
N LYS A 107 -10.93 6.96 -1.87
CA LYS A 107 -10.33 8.25 -1.48
C LYS A 107 -9.62 8.94 -2.64
N ASN A 108 -8.86 8.19 -3.45
CA ASN A 108 -8.18 8.73 -4.62
C ASN A 108 -9.18 9.27 -5.65
N LYS A 109 -10.27 8.54 -5.90
CA LYS A 109 -11.33 8.99 -6.81
C LYS A 109 -12.00 10.28 -6.31
N GLU A 110 -12.24 10.40 -5.01
CA GLU A 110 -12.79 11.64 -4.41
C GLU A 110 -11.80 12.81 -4.53
N LEU A 111 -10.50 12.57 -4.38
CA LEU A 111 -9.45 13.58 -4.57
C LEU A 111 -9.34 14.04 -6.02
N ASP A 112 -9.41 13.11 -6.98
CA ASP A 112 -9.36 13.44 -8.41
C ASP A 112 -10.59 14.25 -8.85
N ASP A 113 -11.78 13.90 -8.35
CA ASP A 113 -13.01 14.67 -8.59
C ASP A 113 -12.88 16.10 -8.01
N ALA A 114 -12.37 16.22 -6.78
CA ALA A 114 -12.12 17.50 -6.14
C ALA A 114 -11.09 18.35 -6.91
N GLU A 115 -10.00 17.76 -7.39
CA GLU A 115 -8.98 18.45 -8.18
C GLU A 115 -9.54 18.91 -9.53
N ASN A 116 -10.33 18.07 -10.21
CA ASN A 116 -10.95 18.44 -11.48
C ASN A 116 -11.94 19.60 -11.32
N LYS A 117 -12.71 19.62 -10.23
CA LYS A 117 -13.56 20.76 -9.87
C LYS A 117 -12.74 22.01 -9.55
N ALA A 118 -11.67 21.88 -8.77
CA ALA A 118 -10.77 22.98 -8.45
C ALA A 118 -10.08 23.57 -9.68
N LYS A 119 -9.74 22.77 -10.71
CA LYS A 119 -9.12 23.25 -11.96
C LYS A 119 -9.93 24.34 -12.63
N PHE A 120 -11.26 24.24 -12.64
CA PHE A 120 -12.12 25.28 -13.20
C PHE A 120 -11.91 26.62 -12.48
N VAL A 121 -11.98 26.59 -11.15
CA VAL A 121 -11.78 27.77 -10.30
C VAL A 121 -10.37 28.35 -10.47
N ILE A 122 -9.35 27.49 -10.48
CA ILE A 122 -7.96 27.89 -10.66
C ILE A 122 -7.75 28.58 -12.02
N ASN A 123 -8.25 28.00 -13.11
CA ASN A 123 -8.10 28.57 -14.45
C ASN A 123 -8.79 29.93 -14.53
N ARG A 124 -9.98 30.05 -13.96
CA ARG A 124 -10.70 31.31 -13.86
C ARG A 124 -9.90 32.36 -13.09
N MET A 125 -9.40 32.03 -11.90
CA MET A 125 -8.57 32.94 -11.11
C MET A 125 -7.29 33.34 -11.82
N LYS A 126 -6.62 32.40 -12.51
CA LYS A 126 -5.42 32.72 -13.28
C LYS A 126 -5.69 33.73 -14.39
N ASN A 127 -6.84 33.61 -15.06
CA ASN A 127 -7.26 34.54 -16.10
C ASN A 127 -7.62 35.92 -15.52
N GLU A 128 -8.32 35.97 -14.39
CA GLU A 128 -8.78 37.22 -13.78
C GLU A 128 -7.69 37.96 -13.00
N LEU A 129 -6.74 37.25 -12.40
CA LEU A 129 -5.65 37.85 -11.61
C LEU A 129 -4.44 38.26 -12.46
N ASP A 130 -4.48 38.07 -13.77
CA ASP A 130 -3.53 38.58 -14.78
C ASP A 130 -2.04 38.49 -14.38
N GLY A 131 -1.62 37.32 -13.87
CA GLY A 131 -0.22 37.07 -13.50
C GLY A 131 0.29 37.79 -12.25
N THR A 132 -0.55 38.55 -11.54
CA THR A 132 -0.20 39.18 -10.26
C THR A 132 -0.16 38.20 -9.08
N SER A 133 -0.77 37.04 -9.27
CA SER A 133 -0.94 36.00 -8.27
C SER A 133 -0.59 34.62 -8.82
N GLU A 134 0.02 33.79 -7.99
CA GLU A 134 0.16 32.37 -8.22
C GLU A 134 -0.99 31.62 -7.56
N VAL A 135 -1.77 30.89 -8.37
CA VAL A 135 -2.91 30.11 -7.88
C VAL A 135 -2.58 28.63 -7.91
N ARG A 136 -2.72 27.95 -6.77
CA ARG A 136 -2.42 26.52 -6.61
C ARG A 136 -3.52 25.81 -5.82
N TYR A 137 -3.72 24.53 -6.08
CA TYR A 137 -4.59 23.68 -5.30
C TYR A 137 -3.78 22.77 -4.39
N ASP A 138 -4.06 22.83 -3.10
CA ASP A 138 -3.50 21.96 -2.09
C ASP A 138 -4.40 20.73 -1.94
N LYS A 139 -3.94 19.59 -2.46
CA LYS A 139 -4.72 18.35 -2.52
C LYS A 139 -5.03 17.79 -1.12
N ASP A 140 -4.09 17.94 -0.19
CA ASP A 140 -4.20 17.37 1.15
C ASP A 140 -5.28 18.10 1.97
N THR A 141 -5.29 19.43 1.86
CA THR A 141 -6.26 20.27 2.59
C THR A 141 -7.51 20.60 1.79
N LYS A 142 -7.52 20.29 0.48
CA LYS A 142 -8.57 20.67 -0.48
C LYS A 142 -8.79 22.18 -0.55
N ILE A 143 -7.72 22.97 -0.40
CA ILE A 143 -7.75 24.43 -0.36
C ILE A 143 -7.13 25.00 -1.64
N ILE A 144 -7.76 26.03 -2.21
CA ILE A 144 -7.14 26.84 -3.26
C ILE A 144 -6.34 27.95 -2.59
N LYS A 145 -5.04 27.96 -2.85
CA LYS A 145 -4.09 28.94 -2.33
C LYS A 145 -3.77 29.95 -3.40
N VAL A 146 -3.89 31.23 -3.07
CA VAL A 146 -3.60 32.35 -3.96
C VAL A 146 -2.47 33.19 -3.36
N GLU A 147 -1.28 33.07 -3.93
CA GLU A 147 -0.09 33.78 -3.48
C GLU A 147 0.09 35.04 -4.31
N ASN A 148 -0.03 36.20 -3.67
CA ASN A 148 0.23 37.46 -4.36
C ASN A 148 1.73 37.71 -4.46
N LEU A 149 2.19 38.02 -5.68
CA LEU A 149 3.61 38.23 -6.00
C LEU A 149 4.12 39.59 -5.54
N PHE A 150 3.22 40.55 -5.36
CA PHE A 150 3.57 41.90 -4.94
C PHE A 150 3.21 42.08 -3.46
N ARG A 151 4.24 42.26 -2.62
CA ARG A 151 4.06 42.68 -1.24
C ARG A 151 3.89 44.19 -1.21
N MET A 152 2.74 44.65 -0.75
CA MET A 152 2.47 46.08 -0.69
C MET A 152 3.32 46.76 0.37
N LYS A 153 3.81 47.96 0.06
CA LYS A 153 4.70 48.72 0.94
C LYS A 153 3.93 49.47 2.03
N TYR A 154 2.66 49.82 1.78
CA TYR A 154 1.79 50.51 2.73
C TYR A 154 0.37 49.88 2.76
N PRO A 155 -0.22 49.63 3.95
CA PRO A 155 -1.56 49.04 4.08
C PRO A 155 -2.70 49.84 3.44
N ASN A 156 -2.52 51.15 3.33
CA ASN A 156 -3.55 52.10 2.89
C ASN A 156 -3.55 52.35 1.38
N ASP A 157 -2.51 51.93 0.65
CA ASP A 157 -2.37 52.21 -0.79
C ASP A 157 -3.34 51.40 -1.67
N LEU A 158 -3.99 50.38 -1.11
CA LEU A 158 -4.85 49.47 -1.85
C LEU A 158 -6.15 49.12 -1.10
N GLY A 159 -6.33 49.68 0.10
CA GLY A 159 -7.08 49.06 1.21
C GLY A 159 -8.58 48.82 1.01
N LYS A 160 -9.16 49.27 -0.10
CA LYS A 160 -10.56 49.02 -0.40
C LYS A 160 -10.75 48.80 -1.89
N LYS A 161 -10.27 49.75 -2.69
CA LYS A 161 -10.64 49.82 -4.10
C LYS A 161 -10.07 48.70 -4.97
N ALA A 162 -8.85 48.22 -4.73
CA ALA A 162 -8.30 47.16 -5.57
C ALA A 162 -8.63 45.75 -5.04
N ILE A 163 -8.86 45.57 -3.73
CA ILE A 163 -9.47 44.33 -3.24
C ILE A 163 -10.93 44.25 -3.71
N GLU A 164 -11.67 45.37 -3.69
CA GLU A 164 -13.01 45.45 -4.29
C GLU A 164 -12.96 45.31 -5.82
N ASP A 165 -12.06 45.98 -6.54
CA ASP A 165 -12.05 45.97 -8.01
C ASP A 165 -11.45 44.68 -8.60
N MET A 166 -10.55 44.01 -7.88
CA MET A 166 -9.86 42.80 -8.35
C MET A 166 -10.47 41.52 -7.78
N VAL A 167 -10.86 41.52 -6.51
CA VAL A 167 -11.44 40.34 -5.85
C VAL A 167 -12.97 40.41 -5.83
N ALA A 168 -13.62 41.58 -5.82
CA ALA A 168 -15.09 41.60 -5.80
C ALA A 168 -15.79 41.19 -7.11
N PRO A 169 -15.24 41.38 -8.33
CA PRO A 169 -15.81 40.77 -9.53
C PRO A 169 -15.76 39.25 -9.43
N PHE A 170 -14.60 38.71 -9.06
CA PHE A 170 -14.44 37.28 -8.79
C PHE A 170 -15.41 36.78 -7.72
N LEU A 171 -15.64 37.54 -6.65
CA LEU A 171 -16.55 37.19 -5.55
C LEU A 171 -18.03 37.28 -5.91
N ARG A 172 -18.46 38.26 -6.72
CA ARG A 172 -19.85 38.30 -7.23
C ARG A 172 -20.15 37.04 -8.01
N ASP A 173 -19.18 36.59 -8.79
CA ASP A 173 -19.28 35.39 -9.61
C ASP A 173 -18.91 34.12 -8.82
N ALA A 174 -18.41 34.24 -7.59
CA ALA A 174 -18.18 33.10 -6.70
C ALA A 174 -19.49 32.48 -6.20
N LYS A 175 -20.60 33.22 -6.27
CA LYS A 175 -21.94 32.65 -6.10
C LYS A 175 -22.23 31.63 -7.20
N ASP A 176 -21.79 31.91 -8.43
CA ASP A 176 -21.89 30.98 -9.55
C ASP A 176 -21.01 29.74 -9.33
N LEU A 177 -19.89 29.84 -8.60
CA LEU A 177 -19.05 28.68 -8.27
C LEU A 177 -19.79 27.67 -7.37
N LYS A 178 -20.59 28.16 -6.42
CA LYS A 178 -21.44 27.31 -5.58
C LYS A 178 -22.58 26.70 -6.38
N GLU A 179 -23.17 27.44 -7.31
CA GLU A 179 -24.22 26.90 -8.19
C GLU A 179 -23.68 25.87 -9.18
N GLN A 180 -22.47 26.07 -9.71
CA GLN A 180 -21.81 25.15 -10.65
C GLN A 180 -21.20 23.94 -9.95
N SER A 181 -21.01 24.00 -8.62
CA SER A 181 -20.45 22.90 -7.84
C SER A 181 -21.06 22.84 -6.43
N PRO A 182 -22.35 22.49 -6.34
CA PRO A 182 -23.13 22.56 -5.08
C PRO A 182 -22.64 21.60 -4.01
N ASP A 183 -22.01 20.50 -4.41
CA ASP A 183 -21.48 19.48 -3.49
C ASP A 183 -20.05 19.77 -3.03
N HIS A 184 -19.46 20.88 -3.46
CA HIS A 184 -18.07 21.20 -3.17
C HIS A 184 -17.98 22.46 -2.33
N SER A 185 -17.44 22.32 -1.13
CA SER A 185 -17.06 23.47 -0.34
C SER A 185 -15.68 23.96 -0.76
N TYR A 186 -15.58 25.22 -1.19
CA TYR A 186 -14.32 25.81 -1.61
C TYR A 186 -13.81 26.71 -0.53
N LYS A 187 -12.61 26.40 -0.03
CA LYS A 187 -11.84 27.34 0.77
C LYS A 187 -10.75 27.95 -0.08
N ILE A 188 -10.77 29.28 -0.21
CA ILE A 188 -9.75 30.05 -0.94
C ILE A 188 -9.02 30.92 0.06
N GLU A 189 -7.69 30.83 0.09
CA GLU A 189 -6.85 31.61 1.00
C GLU A 189 -5.91 32.50 0.19
N PHE A 190 -5.97 33.82 0.43
CA PHE A 190 -5.03 34.78 -0.14
C PHE A 190 -3.97 35.16 0.88
N TYR A 191 -2.71 35.13 0.46
CA TYR A 191 -1.56 35.53 1.26
C TYR A 191 -0.44 36.10 0.38
N TYR A 192 0.52 36.79 1.00
CA TYR A 192 1.71 37.27 0.29
C TYR A 192 2.70 36.11 0.15
N LYS A 193 3.30 35.95 -1.04
CA LYS A 193 4.26 34.86 -1.30
C LYS A 193 5.41 34.77 -0.29
N ASN A 194 5.90 35.92 0.18
CA ASN A 194 6.99 36.00 1.14
C ASN A 194 6.53 36.03 2.62
N ASP A 195 5.23 35.92 2.87
CA ASP A 195 4.63 35.99 4.22
C ASP A 195 3.34 35.15 4.27
N PRO A 196 3.45 33.80 4.13
CA PRO A 196 2.30 32.91 4.02
C PRO A 196 1.49 32.75 5.32
N GLN A 197 2.06 33.15 6.46
CA GLN A 197 1.34 33.18 7.74
C GLN A 197 0.32 34.34 7.79
N ASN A 198 0.52 35.36 6.96
CA ASN A 198 -0.31 36.55 6.92
C ASN A 198 -1.41 36.41 5.85
N LYS A 199 -2.44 35.61 6.18
CA LYS A 199 -3.64 35.44 5.35
C LYS A 199 -4.55 36.65 5.50
N TYR A 200 -4.87 37.32 4.41
CA TYR A 200 -5.68 38.55 4.46
C TYR A 200 -7.12 38.37 3.94
N ILE A 201 -7.36 37.36 3.10
CA ILE A 201 -8.72 36.99 2.64
C ILE A 201 -8.90 35.47 2.74
N ILE A 202 -10.02 35.04 3.33
CA ILE A 202 -10.49 33.67 3.30
C ILE A 202 -11.90 33.66 2.72
N ILE A 203 -12.12 32.89 1.66
CA ILE A 203 -13.45 32.68 1.08
C ILE A 203 -13.85 31.24 1.38
N THR A 204 -15.07 31.02 1.86
CA THR A 204 -15.62 29.69 2.11
C THR A 204 -17.04 29.61 1.55
N ASP A 205 -17.23 28.84 0.49
CA ASP A 205 -18.55 28.58 -0.13
C ASP A 205 -19.28 29.83 -0.60
N GLY A 206 -18.52 30.76 -1.19
CA GLY A 206 -19.01 32.08 -1.61
C GLY A 206 -19.15 33.08 -0.45
N ASN A 207 -19.01 32.65 0.81
CA ASN A 207 -19.02 33.53 1.96
C ASN A 207 -17.62 34.09 2.24
N PHE A 208 -17.56 35.39 2.51
CA PHE A 208 -16.32 36.07 2.87
C PHE A 208 -16.06 35.98 4.37
N LEU A 209 -14.89 35.45 4.74
CA LEU A 209 -14.34 35.50 6.09
C LEU A 209 -13.08 36.37 6.02
N GLY A 210 -13.23 37.66 6.29
CA GLY A 210 -12.09 38.58 6.32
C GLY A 210 -11.05 38.15 7.36
N GLY A 211 -9.77 38.12 6.96
CA GLY A 211 -8.66 37.88 7.89
C GLY A 211 -8.52 39.01 8.93
N GLU A 212 -7.60 38.87 9.89
CA GLU A 212 -7.40 39.89 10.94
C GLU A 212 -7.11 41.30 10.41
N TRP A 213 -6.47 41.40 9.23
CA TRP A 213 -6.27 42.66 8.51
C TRP A 213 -7.56 43.29 7.95
N TYR A 214 -8.55 42.47 7.59
CA TYR A 214 -9.85 42.99 7.17
C TYR A 214 -10.58 43.67 8.33
N LYS A 215 -10.43 43.17 9.57
CA LYS A 215 -10.97 43.87 10.75
C LYS A 215 -10.30 45.24 10.95
N TYR A 216 -9.03 45.37 10.58
CA TYR A 216 -8.28 46.64 10.65
C TYR A 216 -8.67 47.61 9.53
N LEU A 217 -8.88 47.14 8.30
CA LEU A 217 -9.34 47.95 7.15
C LEU A 217 -10.84 48.29 7.21
N ALA A 218 -11.67 47.35 7.66
CA ALA A 218 -13.10 47.53 7.90
C ALA A 218 -13.40 48.19 9.26
N GLY A 219 -12.40 48.85 9.86
CA GLY A 219 -12.54 49.67 11.08
C GLY A 219 -13.66 50.71 11.02
N GLN A 220 -14.28 50.91 9.85
CA GLN A 220 -15.63 51.46 9.73
C GLN A 220 -16.42 50.71 8.63
N ALA A 221 -17.58 50.15 9.00
CA ALA A 221 -18.69 49.81 8.10
C ALA A 221 -18.61 48.58 7.18
N VAL A 222 -18.36 47.38 7.75
CA VAL A 222 -18.94 46.17 7.17
C VAL A 222 -19.83 45.52 8.20
N LYS A 223 -21.05 46.06 8.31
CA LYS A 223 -22.20 45.25 8.73
C LYS A 223 -22.24 44.08 7.76
N GLN A 224 -22.30 42.86 8.32
CA GLN A 224 -22.63 41.63 7.61
C GLN A 224 -23.70 41.92 6.55
N ILE A 225 -23.34 41.85 5.27
CA ILE A 225 -24.30 41.75 4.20
C ILE A 225 -24.22 40.30 3.73
N PHE A 226 -25.36 39.64 3.91
CA PHE A 226 -25.67 38.25 3.60
C PHE A 226 -25.62 37.95 2.10
#